data_AF-A0A8S8ZCG6-F1
#
_entry.id   AF-A0A8S8ZCG6-F1
#
_cell.length_a   1.000
_cell.length_b   1.000
_cell.length_c   1.000
_cell.angle_alpha   90.00
_cell.angle_beta   90.00
_cell.angle_gamma   90.00
#
_symmetry.space_group_name_H-M   'P 1'
#
loop_
_entity.id
_entity.type
_entity.pdbx_description
1 polymer ?
#
loop_
_entity_poly.entity_id
_entity_poly.type
_entity_poly.pdbx_seq_one_letter_code
_entity_poly.pdbx_strand_id
1 'polypeptide(L)'
;MIDQVYMGHVLQTGAGQAPARQVAMNAGLPVSTPCTAINKVCGSSLKAAMIAATEITAGISSLVVAGGMESMRTRPISSEVPGGVRTCHTPLWSRFWSTTV
;
A
#
# COMPACT_ATOMS: atom_id res chain seq x y z
N MET A 1 -15.37 14.00 11.07
CA MET A 1 -14.62 12.75 11.31
C MET A 1 -14.35 12.11 9.96
N ILE A 2 -13.23 11.40 9.80
CA ILE A 2 -12.97 10.55 8.64
C ILE A 2 -13.23 9.12 9.08
N ASP A 3 -14.12 8.43 8.38
CA ASP A 3 -14.62 7.11 8.75
C ASP A 3 -13.70 5.99 8.27
N GLN A 4 -13.00 6.19 7.14
CA GLN A 4 -12.03 5.23 6.61
C GLN A 4 -10.93 5.91 5.77
N VAL A 5 -9.76 5.28 5.74
CA VAL A 5 -8.64 5.61 4.86
C VAL A 5 -8.20 4.36 4.09
N TYR A 6 -8.38 4.38 2.77
CA TYR A 6 -7.95 3.34 1.85
C TYR A 6 -6.70 3.77 1.08
N MET A 7 -5.60 3.03 1.18
CA MET A 7 -4.36 3.33 0.47
C MET A 7 -3.89 2.16 -0.39
N GLY A 8 -3.82 2.37 -1.70
CA GLY A 8 -3.17 1.46 -2.63
C GLY A 8 -1.66 1.45 -2.42
N HIS A 9 -1.06 0.27 -2.24
CA HIS A 9 0.40 0.13 -2.14
C HIS A 9 0.82 -1.27 -2.59
N VAL A 10 1.60 -1.36 -3.67
CA VAL A 10 1.95 -2.64 -4.31
C VAL A 10 3.20 -3.21 -3.68
N LEU A 11 4.24 -2.40 -3.53
CA LEU A 11 5.54 -2.84 -3.02
C LEU A 11 5.71 -2.54 -1.54
N GLN A 12 5.00 -3.28 -0.71
CA GLN A 12 4.98 -3.05 0.74
C GLN A 12 6.25 -3.48 1.48
N THR A 13 7.19 -4.16 0.81
CA THR A 13 8.44 -4.62 1.42
C THR A 13 9.28 -3.44 1.91
N GLY A 14 9.71 -3.48 3.18
CA GLY A 14 10.53 -2.42 3.78
C GLY A 14 9.74 -1.18 4.24
N ALA A 15 8.45 -1.09 3.96
CA ALA A 15 7.60 0.04 4.37
C ALA A 15 7.15 -0.01 5.84
N GLY A 16 7.52 -1.06 6.59
CA GLY A 16 7.10 -1.25 7.97
C GLY A 16 5.64 -1.73 8.12
N GLN A 17 5.15 -1.74 9.35
CA GLN A 17 3.82 -2.23 9.68
C GLN A 17 2.73 -1.24 9.23
N ALA A 18 1.64 -1.78 8.67
CA ALA A 18 0.44 -1.01 8.31
C ALA A 18 0.75 0.31 7.55
N PRO A 19 1.26 0.26 6.32
CA PRO A 19 1.69 1.44 5.56
C PRO A 19 0.58 2.51 5.39
N ALA A 20 -0.68 2.10 5.18
CA ALA A 20 -1.82 3.02 5.13
C ALA A 20 -2.01 3.81 6.45
N ARG A 21 -1.71 3.17 7.58
CA ARG A 21 -1.81 3.79 8.91
C ARG A 21 -0.69 4.81 9.15
N GLN A 22 0.52 4.52 8.66
CA GLN A 22 1.63 5.48 8.74
C GLN A 22 1.31 6.76 7.97
N VAL A 23 0.68 6.66 6.79
CA VAL A 23 0.19 7.82 6.04
C VAL A 23 -0.84 8.60 6.85
N ALA A 24 -1.82 7.92 7.44
CA ALA A 24 -2.86 8.57 8.24
C ALA A 24 -2.27 9.32 9.45
N MET A 25 -1.32 8.71 10.17
CA MET A 25 -0.64 9.38 11.29
C MET A 25 0.19 10.58 10.83
N ASN A 26 0.91 10.46 9.71
CA ASN A 26 1.71 11.55 9.15
C ASN A 26 0.83 12.69 8.61
N ALA A 27 -0.40 12.40 8.17
CA ALA A 27 -1.39 13.38 7.76
C ALA A 27 -2.13 14.05 8.94
N GLY A 28 -1.76 13.72 10.19
CA GLY A 28 -2.37 14.28 11.40
C GLY A 28 -3.74 13.69 11.73
N LEU A 29 -4.10 12.52 11.18
CA LEU A 29 -5.37 11.86 11.49
C LEU A 29 -5.31 11.20 12.87
N PRO A 30 -6.44 11.20 13.61
CA PRO A 30 -6.49 10.60 14.92
C PRO A 30 -6.23 9.09 14.87
N VAL A 31 -5.80 8.54 16.02
CA VAL A 31 -5.42 7.13 16.07
C VAL A 31 -6.58 6.16 15.93
N SER A 32 -7.78 6.65 16.21
CA SER A 32 -9.04 5.93 16.06
C SER A 32 -9.50 5.80 14.60
N THR A 33 -8.94 6.56 13.66
CA THR A 33 -9.33 6.45 12.25
C THR A 33 -8.84 5.11 11.69
N PRO A 34 -9.75 4.24 11.22
CA PRO A 34 -9.38 2.97 10.61
C PRO A 34 -8.70 3.22 9.27
N CYS A 35 -7.76 2.34 8.93
CA CYS A 35 -6.98 2.45 7.69
C CYS A 35 -6.74 1.07 7.11
N THR A 36 -6.89 0.93 5.79
CA THR A 36 -6.72 -0.32 5.09
C THR A 36 -5.78 -0.12 3.89
N ALA A 37 -4.72 -0.94 3.83
CA ALA A 37 -3.82 -0.99 2.69
C ALA A 37 -4.34 -2.00 1.66
N ILE A 38 -4.46 -1.60 0.40
CA ILE A 38 -4.99 -2.43 -0.68
C ILE A 38 -3.87 -2.73 -1.67
N ASN A 39 -3.70 -4.02 -1.99
CA ASN A 39 -2.80 -4.44 -3.06
C ASN A 39 -3.59 -5.07 -4.21
N LYS A 40 -3.67 -4.33 -5.32
CA LYS A 40 -4.17 -4.81 -6.60
C LYS A 40 -3.26 -4.38 -7.76
N VAL A 41 -1.94 -4.52 -7.56
CA VAL A 41 -0.92 -4.13 -8.54
C VAL A 41 -1.20 -2.71 -9.06
N CYS A 42 -1.12 -2.47 -10.38
CA CYS A 42 -1.31 -1.14 -10.98
C CYS A 42 -2.70 -0.54 -10.69
N GLY A 43 -3.71 -1.38 -10.41
CA GLY A 43 -5.07 -0.95 -10.10
C GLY A 43 -5.33 -0.75 -8.61
N SER A 44 -4.30 -0.75 -7.75
CA SER A 44 -4.45 -0.65 -6.28
C SER A 44 -5.12 0.65 -5.83
N SER A 45 -4.70 1.79 -6.37
CA SER A 45 -5.30 3.10 -6.05
C SER A 45 -6.73 3.22 -6.56
N LEU A 46 -7.00 2.74 -7.78
CA LEU A 46 -8.36 2.74 -8.33
C LEU A 46 -9.27 1.81 -7.54
N LYS A 47 -8.77 0.65 -7.11
CA LYS A 47 -9.53 -0.28 -6.25
C LYS A 47 -9.86 0.35 -4.89
N ALA A 48 -8.94 1.14 -4.31
CA ALA A 48 -9.20 1.91 -3.10
C ALA A 48 -10.36 2.90 -3.31
N ALA A 49 -10.35 3.65 -4.41
CA ALA A 49 -11.45 4.57 -4.75
C ALA A 49 -12.78 3.83 -4.99
N MET A 50 -12.75 2.68 -5.66
CA MET A 50 -13.95 1.86 -5.88
C MET A 50 -14.55 1.36 -4.56
N ILE A 51 -13.72 0.90 -3.61
CA ILE A 51 -14.20 0.45 -2.30
C ILE A 51 -14.80 1.61 -1.51
N ALA A 52 -14.12 2.77 -1.48
CA ALA A 52 -14.64 3.98 -0.85
C ALA A 52 -16.00 4.40 -1.42
N ALA A 53 -16.14 4.40 -2.75
CA ALA A 53 -17.39 4.71 -3.42
C ALA A 53 -18.51 3.72 -3.05
N THR A 54 -18.19 2.41 -2.96
CA THR A 54 -19.17 1.41 -2.54
C THR A 54 -19.60 1.57 -1.08
N GLU A 55 -18.70 1.94 -0.17
CA GLU A 55 -19.05 2.19 1.23
C GLU A 55 -19.94 3.40 1.40
N ILE A 56 -19.64 4.49 0.68
CA ILE A 56 -20.44 5.72 0.71
C ILE A 56 -21.83 5.45 0.12
N THR A 57 -21.89 4.74 -1.01
CA THR A 57 -23.17 4.38 -1.66
C THR A 57 -23.99 3.43 -0.78
N ALA A 58 -23.34 2.52 -0.04
CA ALA A 58 -23.99 1.62 0.90
C ALA A 58 -24.40 2.29 2.22
N GLY A 59 -24.04 3.57 2.43
CA GLY A 59 -24.35 4.30 3.67
C GLY A 59 -23.56 3.83 4.89
N ILE A 60 -22.45 3.10 4.69
CA ILE A 60 -21.59 2.60 5.77
C ILE A 60 -20.67 3.72 6.27
N SER A 61 -20.13 4.51 5.35
CA SER A 61 -19.17 5.58 5.62
C SER A 61 -19.67 6.88 5.01
N SER A 62 -19.54 8.00 5.74
CA SER A 62 -19.95 9.33 5.28
C SER A 62 -18.79 10.10 4.63
N LEU A 63 -17.58 9.92 5.15
CA LEU A 63 -16.38 10.57 4.64
C LEU A 63 -15.21 9.59 4.64
N VAL A 64 -14.72 9.26 3.44
CA VAL A 64 -13.63 8.29 3.24
C VAL A 64 -12.51 8.96 2.45
N VAL A 65 -11.26 8.70 2.85
CA VAL A 65 -10.06 9.10 2.10
C VAL A 65 -9.57 7.90 1.30
N ALA A 66 -9.41 8.04 -0.01
CA ALA A 66 -8.87 7.00 -0.86
C ALA A 66 -7.70 7.52 -1.69
N GLY A 67 -6.66 6.70 -1.87
CA GLY A 67 -5.48 7.09 -2.65
C GLY A 67 -4.53 5.94 -2.92
N GLY A 68 -3.30 6.27 -3.32
CA GLY A 68 -2.21 5.31 -3.48
C GLY A 68 -0.84 5.94 -3.23
N MET A 69 0.10 5.13 -2.77
CA MET A 69 1.51 5.49 -2.60
C MET A 69 2.40 4.36 -3.06
N GLU A 70 3.56 4.72 -3.60
CA GLU A 70 4.50 3.75 -4.16
C GLU A 70 5.91 4.35 -4.14
N SER A 71 6.91 3.55 -3.76
CA SER A 71 8.33 3.94 -3.84
C SER A 71 9.12 2.78 -4.42
N MET A 72 9.27 2.79 -5.75
CA MET A 72 9.97 1.73 -6.48
C MET A 72 11.48 1.73 -6.22
N ARG A 73 12.04 2.90 -5.86
CA ARG A 73 13.48 3.07 -5.60
C ARG A 73 13.92 2.50 -4.25
N THR A 74 13.06 2.55 -3.24
CA THR A 74 13.45 2.25 -1.84
C THR A 74 13.12 0.82 -1.44
N ARG A 75 12.71 -0.03 -2.39
CA ARG A 75 12.30 -1.40 -2.09
C ARG A 75 13.54 -2.29 -1.87
N PRO A 76 13.70 -2.89 -0.68
CA PRO A 76 14.77 -3.86 -0.45
C PRO A 76 14.55 -5.12 -1.30
N ILE A 77 15.63 -5.66 -1.84
CA ILE A 77 15.59 -6.95 -2.54
C ILE A 77 15.49 -8.04 -1.48
N SER A 78 14.70 -9.09 -1.72
CA SER A 78 14.43 -10.16 -0.75
C SER A 78 15.69 -10.89 -0.24
N SER A 79 16.81 -10.80 -0.95
CA SER A 79 18.12 -11.31 -0.54
C SER A 79 18.82 -10.46 0.54
N GLU A 80 18.37 -9.23 0.75
CA GLU A 80 18.98 -8.26 1.68
C GLU A 80 18.27 -8.25 3.05
N VAL A 81 17.13 -8.95 3.19
CA VAL A 81 16.42 -9.08 4.46
C VAL A 81 17.08 -10.17 5.32
N PRO A 82 17.45 -9.92 6.59
CA PRO A 82 18.02 -10.94 7.46
C PRO A 82 17.07 -12.14 7.62
N GLY A 83 17.54 -13.34 7.25
CA GLY A 83 16.71 -14.56 7.17
C GLY A 83 16.09 -14.83 5.79
N GLY A 84 16.38 -14.00 4.78
CA GLY A 84 15.94 -14.18 3.40
C GLY A 84 16.45 -15.50 2.82
N VAL A 85 15.53 -16.34 2.37
CA VAL A 85 15.85 -17.55 1.62
C VAL A 85 16.66 -17.13 0.39
N ARG A 86 17.93 -17.54 0.33
CA ARG A 86 18.70 -17.53 -0.93
C ARG A 86 17.97 -18.46 -1.90
N THR A 87 17.04 -17.92 -2.68
CA THR A 87 16.63 -18.58 -3.91
C THR A 87 17.89 -18.63 -4.76
N CYS A 88 18.49 -19.81 -4.89
CA CYS A 88 19.76 -20.06 -5.60
C CYS A 88 19.76 -19.57 -7.06
N HIS A 89 18.60 -19.14 -7.56
CA HIS A 89 18.45 -18.35 -8.76
C HIS A 89 17.75 -17.05 -8.36
N THR A 90 18.46 -15.93 -8.39
CA THR A 90 17.79 -14.64 -8.48
C THR A 90 17.14 -14.63 -9.86
N PRO A 91 15.81 -14.78 -10.00
CA PRO A 91 15.21 -14.81 -11.33
C PRO A 91 15.52 -13.48 -12.02
N LEU A 92 15.93 -13.54 -13.29
CA LEU A 92 16.25 -12.39 -14.14
C LEU A 92 15.11 -11.34 -14.14
N TRP A 93 13.88 -11.78 -13.82
CA TRP A 93 12.69 -10.93 -13.60
C TRP A 93 12.86 -9.85 -12.53
N SER A 94 13.70 -10.07 -11.52
CA SER A 94 14.01 -9.05 -10.50
C SER A 94 14.71 -7.81 -11.10
N ARG A 95 15.50 -7.99 -12.18
CA ARG A 95 16.10 -6.89 -12.95
C ARG A 95 15.11 -6.22 -13.92
N PHE A 96 14.08 -6.94 -14.37
CA PHE A 96 13.04 -6.38 -15.26
C PHE A 96 12.29 -5.23 -14.59
N TRP A 97 11.97 -5.34 -13.30
CA TRP A 97 11.30 -4.28 -12.53
C TRP A 97 12.22 -3.19 -11.98
N SER A 98 13.54 -3.39 -12.04
CA SER A 98 14.54 -2.40 -11.61
C SER A 98 15.04 -1.52 -12.77
N THR A 99 14.81 -1.91 -14.03
CA THR A 99 15.41 -1.25 -15.21
C THR A 99 14.38 -0.56 -16.11
N THR A 100 13.08 -0.69 -15.81
CA THR A 100 12.01 -0.12 -16.66
C THR A 100 11.19 0.99 -15.99
N VAL A 101 11.42 1.31 -14.71
CA VAL A 101 10.80 2.45 -13.99
C VAL A 101 11.70 2.99 -12.89
#